data_AF-U9TPZ8-F1
#
_entry.id   AF-U9TPZ8-F1
#
_cell.length_a   1.000
_cell.length_b   1.000
_cell.length_c   1.000
_cell.angle_alpha   90.00
_cell.angle_beta   90.00
_cell.angle_gamma   90.00
#
_symmetry.space_group_name_H-M   'P 1'
#
loop_
_entity.id
_entity.type
_entity.pdbx_description
1 polymer ?
#
loop_
_entity_poly.entity_id
_entity_poly.type
_entity_poly.pdbx_seq_one_letter_code
_entity_poly.pdbx_strand_id
1 'polypeptide(L)'
;MIALLSFIFLLIVFIYIKSPRLSENEPPLVPYTIPVIGHTFSYLFNTENFIKKCLKEYGEPFNIIIFGRVTTVVAQKYLPEVTKAHENFDSFEVLKEFAPLHFILDHNPFDITEFHAKTTREQISGKLSLHFDKMQKNILYSLDKWIGECNKPRSVNPIWNVTNNVTAKLIANICIGEEASQHEDVIHSFAVLSDDMNIFFLLPPFLSIIHQKLHEFVIS
;
A
#
# COMPACT_ATOMS: atom_id res chain seq x y z
N MET A 1 43.90 7.99 -11.43
CA MET A 1 44.15 8.06 -9.97
C MET A 1 43.36 9.19 -9.31
N ILE A 2 43.52 10.45 -9.75
CA ILE A 2 42.75 11.59 -9.22
C ILE A 2 41.23 11.38 -9.33
N ALA A 3 40.72 10.98 -10.50
CA ALA A 3 39.29 10.71 -10.68
C ALA A 3 38.73 9.62 -9.75
N LEU A 4 39.53 8.57 -9.48
CA LEU A 4 39.15 7.49 -8.57
C LEU A 4 39.09 7.97 -7.12
N LEU A 5 40.08 8.77 -6.69
CA LEU A 5 40.09 9.37 -5.36
C LEU A 5 38.95 10.36 -5.16
N SER A 6 38.66 11.19 -6.18
CA SER A 6 37.50 12.09 -6.17
C SER A 6 36.18 11.32 -6.07
N PHE A 7 36.03 10.22 -6.80
CA PHE A 7 34.85 9.37 -6.71
C PHE A 7 34.67 8.75 -5.32
N ILE A 8 35.75 8.20 -4.74
CA ILE A 8 35.72 7.62 -3.39
C ILE A 8 35.38 8.69 -2.35
N PHE A 9 35.97 9.89 -2.46
CA PHE A 9 35.67 11.00 -1.55
C PHE A 9 34.19 11.41 -1.62
N LEU A 10 33.64 11.58 -2.82
CA LEU A 10 32.22 11.88 -3.02
C LEU A 10 31.33 10.78 -2.44
N LEU A 11 31.71 9.52 -2.58
CA LEU A 11 30.98 8.37 -2.03
C LEU A 11 30.98 8.38 -0.49
N ILE A 12 32.11 8.70 0.14
CA ILE A 12 32.21 8.83 1.61
C ILE A 12 31.35 9.99 2.11
N VAL A 13 31.43 11.16 1.46
CA VAL A 13 30.59 12.32 1.80
C VAL A 13 29.12 11.98 1.64
N PHE A 14 28.74 11.31 0.55
CA PHE A 14 27.38 10.86 0.31
C PHE A 14 26.89 9.90 1.41
N ILE A 15 27.70 8.91 1.78
CA ILE A 15 27.39 8.00 2.89
C ILE A 15 27.21 8.78 4.19
N TYR A 16 28.14 9.68 4.52
CA TYR A 16 28.10 10.45 5.76
C TYR A 16 26.83 11.32 5.86
N ILE A 17 26.42 11.94 4.75
CA ILE A 17 25.19 12.73 4.68
C ILE A 17 23.94 11.84 4.83
N LYS A 18 23.98 10.62 4.27
CA LYS A 18 22.84 9.69 4.29
C LYS A 18 22.74 8.84 5.54
N SER A 19 23.81 8.70 6.32
CA SER A 19 23.78 7.93 7.57
C SER A 19 22.84 8.59 8.59
N PRO A 20 21.80 7.88 9.05
CA PRO A 20 20.88 8.41 10.05
C PRO A 20 21.59 8.68 11.38
N ARG A 21 21.16 9.75 12.05
CA ARG A 21 21.60 10.12 13.39
C ARG A 21 20.41 9.96 14.32
N LEU A 22 20.45 8.95 15.18
CA LEU A 22 19.39 8.73 16.16
C LEU A 22 19.55 9.69 17.32
N SER A 23 18.44 10.22 17.82
CA SER A 23 18.36 10.87 19.13
C SER A 23 18.56 9.86 20.26
N GLU A 24 18.97 10.32 21.45
CA GLU A 24 19.20 9.47 22.64
C GLU A 24 17.96 8.68 23.08
N ASN A 25 16.76 9.18 22.78
CA ASN A 25 15.49 8.56 23.17
C ASN A 25 14.81 7.75 22.04
N GLU A 26 15.49 7.56 20.90
CA GLU A 26 14.92 6.78 19.79
C GLU A 26 15.09 5.27 20.02
N PRO A 27 14.19 4.44 19.44
CA PRO A 27 14.35 2.99 19.44
C PRO A 27 15.70 2.55 18.84
N PRO A 28 16.24 1.40 19.26
CA PRO A 28 17.52 0.91 18.75
C PRO A 28 17.46 0.69 17.24
N LEU A 29 18.44 1.23 16.52
CA LEU A 29 18.61 0.97 15.08
C LEU A 29 19.34 -0.35 14.88
N VAL A 30 18.69 -1.26 14.18
CA VAL A 30 19.29 -2.53 13.79
C VAL A 30 20.53 -2.26 12.94
N PRO A 31 21.69 -2.87 13.24
CA PRO A 31 22.91 -2.69 12.47
C PRO A 31 22.74 -3.13 11.01
N TYR A 32 23.26 -2.32 10.09
CA TYR A 32 23.24 -2.57 8.65
C TYR A 32 24.62 -2.31 8.04
N THR A 33 24.90 -2.96 6.91
CA THR A 33 26.21 -2.87 6.24
C THR A 33 26.25 -1.76 5.18
N ILE A 34 25.14 -1.53 4.46
CA ILE A 34 25.10 -0.60 3.33
C ILE A 34 24.21 0.60 3.71
N PRO A 35 24.75 1.80 3.96
CA PRO A 35 23.97 2.93 4.48
C PRO A 35 22.79 3.40 3.65
N VAL A 36 22.90 3.29 2.33
CA VAL A 36 21.87 3.77 1.40
C VAL A 36 20.72 2.76 1.27
N ILE A 37 21.03 1.47 1.34
CA ILE A 37 20.08 0.37 1.13
C ILE A 37 19.50 -0.11 2.45
N GLY A 38 20.30 -0.09 3.52
CA GLY A 38 19.91 -0.54 4.84
C GLY A 38 19.46 -1.99 4.84
N HIS A 39 18.22 -2.21 5.27
CA HIS A 39 17.56 -3.51 5.38
C HIS A 39 16.58 -3.77 4.23
N THR A 40 16.57 -2.94 3.19
CA THR A 40 15.58 -2.99 2.10
C THR A 40 15.47 -4.38 1.47
N PHE A 41 16.59 -5.06 1.18
CA PHE A 41 16.54 -6.43 0.62
C PHE A 41 15.97 -7.45 1.60
N SER A 42 16.39 -7.40 2.87
CA SER A 42 15.83 -8.27 3.91
C SER A 42 14.33 -8.03 4.08
N TYR A 43 13.90 -6.77 4.00
CA TYR A 43 12.50 -6.38 4.05
C TYR A 43 11.72 -6.87 2.83
N LEU A 44 12.25 -6.79 1.61
CA LEU A 44 11.53 -7.18 0.39
C LEU A 44 11.48 -8.70 0.16
N PHE A 45 12.57 -9.41 0.46
CA PHE A 45 12.73 -10.81 0.07
C PHE A 45 12.72 -11.80 1.24
N ASN A 46 12.75 -11.33 2.49
CA ASN A 46 12.80 -12.20 3.67
C ASN A 46 12.20 -11.54 4.92
N THR A 47 11.11 -10.78 4.76
CA THR A 47 10.53 -9.92 5.81
C THR A 47 10.27 -10.68 7.10
N GLU A 48 9.59 -11.83 7.01
CA GLU A 48 9.13 -12.57 8.18
C GLU A 48 10.30 -13.02 9.07
N ASN A 49 11.31 -13.68 8.49
CA ASN A 49 12.47 -14.15 9.25
C ASN A 49 13.33 -12.99 9.74
N PHE A 50 13.46 -11.93 8.93
CA PHE A 50 14.21 -10.74 9.31
C PHE A 50 13.58 -10.06 10.54
N ILE A 51 12.27 -9.82 10.52
CA ILE A 51 11.56 -9.20 11.64
C ILE A 51 11.60 -10.10 12.88
N LYS A 52 11.39 -11.43 12.74
CA LYS A 52 11.52 -12.38 13.86
C LYS A 52 12.90 -12.33 14.51
N LYS A 53 13.97 -12.25 13.71
CA LYS A 53 15.34 -12.09 14.21
C LYS A 53 15.52 -10.78 14.97
N CYS A 54 15.04 -9.67 14.39
CA CYS A 54 15.16 -8.35 15.02
C CYS A 54 14.43 -8.29 16.36
N LEU A 55 13.21 -8.84 16.43
CA LEU A 55 12.43 -8.93 17.66
C LEU A 55 13.17 -9.72 18.76
N LYS A 56 13.82 -10.83 18.39
CA LYS A 56 14.59 -11.65 19.32
C LYS A 56 15.85 -10.96 19.84
N GLU A 57 16.53 -10.18 19.00
CA GLU A 57 17.82 -9.55 19.34
C GLU A 57 17.66 -8.17 19.98
N TYR A 58 16.66 -7.39 19.58
CA TYR A 58 16.52 -5.97 19.94
C TYR A 58 15.24 -5.65 20.73
N GLY A 59 14.28 -6.58 20.79
CA GLY A 59 12.97 -6.33 21.43
C GLY A 59 12.06 -5.42 20.60
N GLU A 60 11.12 -4.75 21.27
CA GLU A 60 10.14 -3.84 20.65
C GLU A 60 10.10 -2.50 21.42
N PRO A 61 9.97 -1.35 20.74
CA PRO A 61 10.11 -1.14 19.30
C PRO A 61 11.58 -1.12 18.85
N PHE A 62 11.82 -1.21 17.54
CA PHE A 62 13.16 -1.06 16.96
C PHE A 62 13.11 -0.32 15.62
N ASN A 63 14.22 0.26 15.21
CA ASN A 63 14.37 1.00 13.96
C ASN A 63 15.10 0.16 12.91
N ILE A 64 14.65 0.23 11.66
CA ILE A 64 15.31 -0.34 10.49
C ILE A 64 15.36 0.70 9.37
N ILE A 65 16.36 0.63 8.51
CA ILE A 65 16.39 1.41 7.27
C ILE A 65 15.69 0.67 6.12
N ILE A 66 14.65 1.25 5.54
CA ILE A 66 13.97 0.77 4.33
C ILE A 66 13.93 1.91 3.30
N PHE A 67 14.34 1.64 2.05
CA PHE A 67 14.43 2.62 0.95
C PHE A 67 15.16 3.93 1.34
N GLY A 68 16.22 3.81 2.15
CA GLY A 68 17.01 4.94 2.63
C GLY A 68 16.35 5.80 3.72
N ARG A 69 15.20 5.39 4.25
CA ARG A 69 14.50 6.05 5.38
C ARG A 69 14.61 5.20 6.64
N VAL A 70 14.70 5.86 7.80
CA VAL A 70 14.54 5.19 9.10
C VAL A 70 13.05 4.89 9.30
N THR A 71 12.74 3.65 9.59
CA THR A 71 11.39 3.13 9.80
C THR A 71 11.35 2.44 11.16
N THR A 72 10.49 2.94 12.04
CA THR A 72 10.22 2.30 13.33
C THR A 72 9.24 1.15 13.14
N VAL A 73 9.68 -0.05 13.53
CA VAL A 73 8.83 -1.23 13.60
C VAL A 73 8.23 -1.31 14.99
N VAL A 74 6.90 -1.31 15.04
CA VAL A 74 6.12 -1.43 16.26
C VAL A 74 5.32 -2.73 16.25
N ALA A 75 5.16 -3.35 17.41
CA ALA A 75 4.28 -4.50 17.54
C ALA A 75 2.81 -4.08 17.48
N GLN A 76 1.96 -5.04 17.10
CA GLN A 76 0.52 -4.86 16.95
C GLN A 76 -0.16 -4.24 18.19
N LYS A 77 0.33 -4.57 19.40
CA LYS A 77 -0.21 -4.04 20.66
C LYS A 77 -0.11 -2.51 20.79
N TYR A 78 0.79 -1.86 20.05
CA TYR A 78 1.00 -0.41 20.04
C TYR A 78 0.21 0.32 18.94
N LEU A 79 -0.54 -0.41 18.09
CA LEU A 79 -1.37 0.21 17.06
C LEU A 79 -2.38 1.24 17.62
N PRO A 80 -3.06 1.01 18.76
CA PRO A 80 -3.96 2.01 19.31
C PRO A 80 -3.26 3.33 19.66
N GLU A 81 -2.04 3.28 20.19
CA GLU A 81 -1.26 4.46 20.56
C GLU A 81 -0.78 5.22 19.31
N VAL A 82 -0.24 4.51 18.32
CA VAL A 82 0.22 5.10 17.05
C VAL A 82 -0.93 5.76 16.29
N THR A 83 -2.07 5.08 16.19
CA THR A 83 -3.24 5.61 15.47
C THR A 83 -3.93 6.77 16.19
N LYS A 84 -3.80 6.89 17.51
CA LYS A 84 -4.30 8.04 18.28
C LYS A 84 -3.41 9.27 18.16
N ALA A 85 -2.12 9.10 17.87
CA ALA A 85 -1.14 10.18 17.76
C ALA A 85 -1.25 10.96 16.43
N HIS A 86 -2.47 11.29 16.01
CA HIS A 86 -2.80 11.95 14.74
C HIS A 86 -2.10 13.30 14.51
N GLU A 87 -1.67 13.99 15.57
CA GLU A 87 -0.85 15.21 15.46
C GLU A 87 0.56 14.92 14.92
N ASN A 88 1.07 13.70 15.13
CA ASN A 88 2.45 13.30 14.83
C ASN A 88 2.53 12.14 13.82
N PHE A 89 1.41 11.51 13.48
CA PHE A 89 1.34 10.38 12.55
C PHE A 89 0.22 10.60 11.54
N ASP A 90 0.61 10.69 10.26
CA ASP A 90 -0.31 10.77 9.13
C ASP A 90 -0.05 9.63 8.15
N SER A 91 -0.98 8.67 8.09
CA SER A 91 -0.92 7.55 7.15
C SER A 91 -1.21 7.96 5.70
N PHE A 92 -1.92 9.08 5.49
CA PHE A 92 -2.26 9.56 4.14
C PHE A 92 -1.05 10.14 3.42
N GLU A 93 -0.07 10.71 4.14
CA GLU A 93 1.19 11.15 3.54
C GLU A 93 1.94 9.99 2.88
N VAL A 94 1.92 8.80 3.49
CA VAL A 94 2.49 7.59 2.88
C VAL A 94 1.68 7.19 1.64
N LEU A 95 0.34 7.20 1.72
CA LEU A 95 -0.49 6.86 0.56
C LEU A 95 -0.30 7.83 -0.62
N LYS A 96 -0.06 9.12 -0.38
CA LYS A 96 0.28 10.11 -1.42
C LYS A 96 1.54 9.73 -2.18
N GLU A 97 2.55 9.20 -1.48
CA GLU A 97 3.82 8.76 -2.10
C GLU A 97 3.66 7.49 -2.93
N PHE A 98 2.83 6.54 -2.48
CA PHE A 98 2.62 5.26 -3.18
C PHE A 98 1.60 5.32 -4.31
N ALA A 99 0.56 6.14 -4.17
CA ALA A 99 -0.51 6.30 -5.14
C ALA A 99 -0.53 7.76 -5.64
N PRO A 100 0.28 8.11 -6.66
CA PRO A 100 0.39 9.47 -7.15
C PRO A 100 -0.82 9.83 -8.04
N LEU A 101 -2.03 9.77 -7.45
CA LEU A 101 -3.30 9.94 -8.18
C LEU A 101 -3.44 11.32 -8.84
N HIS A 102 -2.64 12.30 -8.44
CA HIS A 102 -2.55 13.61 -9.08
C HIS A 102 -2.02 13.56 -10.53
N PHE A 103 -1.41 12.46 -10.98
CA PHE A 103 -1.08 12.28 -12.40
C PHE A 103 -2.31 11.87 -13.24
N ILE A 104 -3.35 11.32 -12.61
CA ILE A 104 -4.56 10.81 -13.26
C ILE A 104 -5.74 11.79 -13.06
N LEU A 105 -5.79 12.45 -11.91
CA LEU A 105 -6.85 13.36 -11.50
C LEU A 105 -6.32 14.80 -11.48
N ASP A 106 -7.16 15.76 -11.86
CA ASP A 106 -6.84 17.21 -11.83
C ASP A 106 -6.56 17.76 -10.41
N HIS A 107 -6.68 16.92 -9.38
CA HIS A 107 -6.41 17.24 -7.99
C HIS A 107 -5.84 16.01 -7.28
N ASN A 108 -5.13 16.23 -6.17
CA ASN A 108 -4.74 15.13 -5.29
C ASN A 108 -5.92 14.79 -4.35
N PRO A 109 -6.54 13.60 -4.45
CA PRO A 109 -7.67 13.24 -3.61
C PRO A 109 -7.30 13.19 -2.11
N PHE A 110 -6.01 13.02 -1.80
CA PHE A 110 -5.54 13.00 -0.42
C PHE A 110 -5.43 14.41 0.22
N ASP A 111 -5.74 15.49 -0.50
CA ASP A 111 -5.77 16.85 0.06
C ASP A 111 -7.11 17.18 0.74
N ILE A 112 -8.15 16.40 0.46
CA ILE A 112 -9.50 16.56 1.02
C ILE A 112 -9.96 15.31 1.78
N THR A 113 -9.02 14.67 2.49
CA THR A 113 -9.24 13.41 3.24
C THR A 113 -10.37 13.51 4.25
N GLU A 114 -10.53 14.65 4.92
CA GLU A 114 -11.64 14.85 5.88
C GLU A 114 -13.00 14.75 5.19
N PHE A 115 -13.15 15.36 4.01
CA PHE A 115 -14.38 15.25 3.21
C PHE A 115 -14.62 13.81 2.77
N HIS A 116 -13.59 13.14 2.24
CA HIS A 116 -13.71 11.74 1.81
C HIS A 116 -14.05 10.80 2.97
N ALA A 117 -13.42 10.98 4.14
CA ALA A 117 -13.69 10.20 5.34
C ALA A 117 -15.13 10.41 5.83
N LYS A 118 -15.61 11.66 5.85
CA LYS A 118 -16.99 12.00 6.21
C LYS A 118 -17.98 11.38 5.24
N THR A 119 -17.79 11.57 3.94
CA THR A 119 -18.67 11.01 2.90
C THR A 119 -18.68 9.49 2.92
N THR A 120 -17.52 8.84 3.07
CA THR A 120 -17.43 7.39 3.20
C THR A 120 -18.19 6.89 4.43
N ARG A 121 -18.01 7.56 5.58
CA ARG A 121 -18.72 7.21 6.81
C ARG A 121 -20.23 7.37 6.66
N GLU A 122 -20.72 8.43 6.02
CA GLU A 122 -22.15 8.72 5.89
C GLU A 122 -22.84 7.88 4.82
N GLN A 123 -22.16 7.64 3.68
CA GLN A 123 -22.76 6.98 2.53
C GLN A 123 -22.50 5.47 2.47
N ILE A 124 -21.39 4.99 3.05
CA ILE A 124 -21.00 3.58 3.01
C ILE A 124 -21.17 2.96 4.40
N SER A 125 -20.35 3.36 5.37
CA SER A 125 -20.34 2.70 6.68
C SER A 125 -21.65 2.89 7.46
N GLY A 126 -22.20 4.09 7.48
CA GLY A 126 -23.45 4.42 8.15
C GLY A 126 -24.70 3.81 7.50
N LYS A 127 -24.57 3.34 6.25
CA LYS A 127 -25.63 2.68 5.48
C LYS A 127 -25.33 1.20 5.24
N LEU A 128 -24.32 0.62 5.88
CA LEU A 128 -23.87 -0.74 5.62
C LEU A 128 -25.00 -1.77 5.78
N SER A 129 -25.90 -1.57 6.75
CA SER A 129 -27.10 -2.39 6.94
C SER A 129 -28.02 -2.41 5.71
N LEU A 130 -28.17 -1.29 5.00
CA LEU A 130 -28.97 -1.19 3.77
C LEU A 130 -28.31 -1.90 2.58
N HIS A 131 -26.98 -2.06 2.64
CA HIS A 131 -26.20 -2.70 1.59
C HIS A 131 -26.09 -4.22 1.79
N PHE A 132 -26.14 -4.74 3.03
CA PHE A 132 -25.90 -6.17 3.31
C PHE A 132 -26.81 -7.12 2.52
N ASP A 133 -28.12 -6.92 2.54
CA ASP A 133 -29.07 -7.80 1.83
C ASP A 133 -28.79 -7.80 0.32
N LYS A 134 -28.52 -6.61 -0.22
CA LYS A 134 -28.20 -6.42 -1.64
C LYS A 134 -26.84 -7.05 -1.99
N MET A 135 -25.84 -6.91 -1.12
CA MET A 135 -24.53 -7.53 -1.32
C MET A 135 -24.64 -9.05 -1.33
N GLN A 136 -25.36 -9.65 -0.37
CA GLN A 136 -25.57 -11.11 -0.35
C GLN A 136 -26.28 -11.59 -1.62
N LYS A 137 -27.35 -10.90 -2.04
CA LYS A 137 -28.06 -11.21 -3.29
C LYS A 137 -27.15 -11.09 -4.51
N ASN A 138 -26.35 -10.02 -4.60
CA ASN A 138 -25.42 -9.80 -5.70
C ASN A 138 -24.29 -10.84 -5.73
N ILE A 139 -23.77 -11.26 -4.57
CA ILE A 139 -22.77 -12.32 -4.47
C ILE A 139 -23.36 -13.63 -5.00
N LEU A 140 -24.54 -14.04 -4.50
CA LEU A 140 -25.20 -15.27 -4.95
C LEU A 140 -25.48 -15.26 -6.44
N TYR A 141 -26.03 -14.15 -6.96
CA TYR A 141 -26.25 -13.96 -8.40
C TYR A 141 -24.94 -14.09 -9.20
N SER A 142 -23.86 -13.47 -8.73
CA SER A 142 -22.58 -13.48 -9.44
C SER A 142 -21.91 -14.85 -9.42
N LEU A 143 -22.01 -15.58 -8.30
CA LEU A 143 -21.53 -16.95 -8.18
C LEU A 143 -22.32 -17.89 -9.10
N ASP A 144 -23.65 -17.78 -9.13
CA ASP A 144 -24.47 -18.54 -10.07
C ASP A 144 -24.13 -18.22 -11.53
N LYS A 145 -23.93 -16.94 -11.85
CA LYS A 145 -23.56 -16.50 -13.21
C LYS A 145 -22.20 -17.04 -13.68
N TRP A 146 -21.16 -16.98 -12.85
CA TRP A 146 -19.79 -17.29 -13.29
C TRP A 146 -19.30 -18.69 -12.92
N ILE A 147 -19.86 -19.30 -11.88
CA ILE A 147 -19.56 -20.69 -11.49
C ILE A 147 -20.72 -21.58 -11.93
N GLY A 148 -21.95 -21.22 -11.53
CA GLY A 148 -23.18 -21.97 -11.80
C GLY A 148 -23.22 -23.32 -11.10
N GLU A 149 -24.22 -24.13 -11.43
CA GLU A 149 -24.32 -25.49 -10.91
C GLU A 149 -23.30 -26.42 -11.59
N CYS A 150 -22.27 -26.84 -10.85
CA CYS A 150 -21.22 -27.76 -11.29
C CYS A 150 -21.69 -29.22 -11.37
N ASN A 151 -22.87 -29.48 -11.95
CA ASN A 151 -23.49 -30.81 -12.07
C ASN A 151 -22.65 -31.77 -12.93
N LYS A 152 -21.69 -31.25 -13.70
CA LYS A 152 -20.65 -31.99 -14.43
C LYS A 152 -19.31 -31.26 -14.26
N PRO A 153 -18.16 -31.96 -14.40
CA PRO A 153 -16.85 -31.31 -14.39
C PRO A 153 -16.80 -30.19 -15.41
N ARG A 154 -16.50 -28.97 -14.96
CA ARG A 154 -16.45 -27.75 -15.76
C ARG A 154 -15.16 -27.00 -15.45
N SER A 155 -14.52 -26.48 -16.49
CA SER A 155 -13.45 -25.49 -16.29
C SER A 155 -14.09 -24.17 -15.89
N VAL A 156 -13.82 -23.73 -14.66
CA VAL A 156 -14.19 -22.39 -14.19
C VAL A 156 -13.08 -21.40 -14.56
N ASN A 157 -13.45 -20.13 -14.67
CA ASN A 157 -12.46 -19.07 -14.82
C ASN A 157 -11.49 -19.09 -13.62
N PRO A 158 -10.26 -18.56 -13.80
CA PRO A 158 -9.34 -18.38 -12.68
C PRO A 158 -10.03 -17.69 -11.50
N ILE A 159 -9.77 -18.17 -10.28
CA ILE A 159 -10.47 -17.68 -9.09
C ILE A 159 -10.34 -16.17 -8.94
N TRP A 160 -9.17 -15.60 -9.29
CA TRP A 160 -8.93 -14.17 -9.30
C TRP A 160 -9.94 -13.41 -10.16
N ASN A 161 -10.19 -13.88 -11.39
CA ASN A 161 -11.12 -13.23 -12.31
C ASN A 161 -12.54 -13.28 -11.76
N VAL A 162 -12.95 -14.42 -11.19
CA VAL A 162 -14.27 -14.55 -10.58
C VAL A 162 -14.39 -13.58 -9.40
N THR A 163 -13.44 -13.59 -8.46
CA THR A 163 -13.47 -12.72 -7.28
C THR A 163 -13.39 -11.24 -7.64
N ASN A 164 -12.56 -10.87 -8.62
CA ASN A 164 -12.42 -9.48 -9.04
C ASN A 164 -13.73 -8.96 -9.64
N ASN A 165 -14.37 -9.73 -10.53
CA ASN A 165 -15.65 -9.31 -11.09
C ASN A 165 -16.77 -9.27 -10.03
N VAL A 166 -16.77 -10.17 -9.01
CA VAL A 166 -17.77 -10.13 -7.92
C VAL A 166 -17.62 -8.82 -7.16
N THR A 167 -16.38 -8.52 -6.75
CA THR A 167 -16.04 -7.29 -6.04
C THR A 167 -16.38 -6.05 -6.87
N ALA A 168 -16.04 -6.04 -8.16
CA ALA A 168 -16.34 -4.94 -9.07
C ALA A 168 -17.85 -4.68 -9.18
N LYS A 169 -18.69 -5.72 -9.28
CA LYS A 169 -20.15 -5.56 -9.28
C LYS A 169 -20.66 -4.95 -7.98
N LEU A 170 -20.13 -5.39 -6.83
CA LEU A 170 -20.52 -4.87 -5.52
C LEU A 170 -20.14 -3.39 -5.38
N ILE A 171 -18.92 -3.03 -5.76
CA ILE A 171 -18.44 -1.64 -5.73
C ILE A 171 -19.27 -0.78 -6.68
N ALA A 172 -19.49 -1.21 -7.92
CA ALA A 172 -20.33 -0.49 -8.88
C ALA A 172 -21.75 -0.26 -8.34
N ASN A 173 -22.36 -1.26 -7.70
CA ASN A 173 -23.68 -1.12 -7.10
C ASN A 173 -23.72 -0.04 -6.01
N ILE A 174 -22.68 0.03 -5.17
CA ILE A 174 -22.56 1.04 -4.11
C ILE A 174 -22.29 2.44 -4.70
N CYS A 175 -21.40 2.54 -5.68
CA CYS A 175 -20.94 3.82 -6.22
C CYS A 175 -21.93 4.48 -7.19
N ILE A 176 -22.52 3.71 -8.09
CA ILE A 176 -23.34 4.23 -9.21
C ILE A 176 -24.75 3.63 -9.25
N GLY A 177 -25.10 2.80 -8.27
CA GLY A 177 -26.45 2.27 -8.09
C GLY A 177 -26.71 0.94 -8.78
N GLU A 178 -27.85 0.35 -8.41
CA GLU A 178 -28.21 -1.02 -8.80
C GLU A 178 -28.47 -1.17 -10.30
N GLU A 179 -29.14 -0.19 -10.92
CA GLU A 179 -29.46 -0.18 -12.34
C GLU A 179 -28.19 -0.19 -13.21
N ALA A 180 -27.29 0.76 -12.98
CA ALA A 180 -26.05 0.87 -13.73
C ALA A 180 -25.13 -0.35 -13.51
N SER A 181 -25.11 -0.91 -12.29
CA SER A 181 -24.31 -2.09 -11.94
C SER A 181 -24.78 -3.42 -12.57
N GLN A 182 -25.85 -3.41 -13.37
CA GLN A 182 -26.26 -4.60 -14.14
C GLN A 182 -25.54 -4.72 -15.49
N HIS A 183 -24.98 -3.62 -16.01
CA HIS A 183 -24.30 -3.63 -17.31
C HIS A 183 -22.91 -4.27 -17.19
N GLU A 184 -22.61 -5.22 -18.08
CA GLU A 184 -21.34 -5.95 -18.05
C GLU A 184 -20.15 -5.03 -18.30
N ASP A 185 -20.27 -4.06 -19.21
CA ASP A 185 -19.21 -3.10 -19.53
C ASP A 185 -18.85 -2.24 -18.30
N VAL A 186 -19.84 -1.91 -17.47
CA VAL A 186 -19.64 -1.18 -16.23
C VAL A 186 -18.87 -2.04 -15.22
N ILE A 187 -19.32 -3.28 -15.01
CA ILE A 187 -18.63 -4.23 -14.11
C ILE A 187 -17.19 -4.45 -14.59
N HIS A 188 -17.00 -4.63 -15.90
CA HIS A 188 -15.70 -4.82 -16.51
C HIS A 188 -14.79 -3.61 -16.30
N SER A 189 -15.30 -2.39 -16.48
CA SER A 189 -14.55 -1.16 -16.24
C SER A 189 -14.06 -1.05 -14.78
N PHE A 190 -14.89 -1.39 -13.81
CA PHE A 190 -14.49 -1.42 -12.38
C PHE A 190 -13.47 -2.53 -12.08
N ALA A 191 -13.60 -3.70 -12.73
CA ALA A 191 -12.65 -4.81 -12.57
C ALA A 191 -11.28 -4.46 -13.15
N VAL A 192 -11.23 -3.86 -14.35
CA VAL A 192 -10.00 -3.38 -15.00
C VAL A 192 -9.36 -2.27 -14.18
N LEU A 193 -10.14 -1.28 -13.72
CA LEU A 193 -9.61 -0.21 -12.86
C LEU A 193 -8.94 -0.77 -11.60
N SER A 194 -9.55 -1.79 -10.98
CA SER A 194 -8.98 -2.43 -9.78
C SER A 194 -7.67 -3.16 -10.09
N ASP A 195 -7.59 -3.83 -11.25
CA ASP A 195 -6.37 -4.51 -11.69
C ASP A 195 -5.26 -3.51 -12.06
N ASP A 196 -5.59 -2.42 -12.75
CA ASP A 196 -4.64 -1.36 -13.13
C ASP A 196 -4.05 -0.66 -11.91
N MET A 197 -4.86 -0.44 -10.86
CA MET A 197 -4.39 0.16 -9.61
C MET A 197 -3.35 -0.71 -8.88
N ASN A 198 -3.26 -2.02 -9.14
CA ASN A 198 -2.27 -2.88 -8.50
C ASN A 198 -0.84 -2.49 -8.86
N ILE A 199 -0.61 -1.85 -10.02
CA ILE A 199 0.75 -1.46 -10.44
C ILE A 199 1.41 -0.47 -9.45
N PHE A 200 0.61 0.40 -8.83
CA PHE A 200 1.08 1.37 -7.82
C PHE A 200 1.60 0.69 -6.55
N PHE A 201 1.05 -0.48 -6.20
CA PHE A 201 1.48 -1.24 -5.02
C PHE A 201 2.61 -2.22 -5.31
N LEU A 202 2.80 -2.61 -6.57
CA LEU A 202 3.78 -3.62 -6.98
C LEU A 202 5.16 -3.03 -7.33
N LEU A 203 5.26 -1.73 -7.62
CA LEU A 203 6.54 -1.08 -7.88
C LEU A 203 7.11 -0.49 -6.58
N PRO A 204 8.00 -1.19 -5.86
CA PRO A 204 8.64 -0.61 -4.69
C PRO A 204 9.42 0.65 -5.06
N PRO A 205 9.55 1.64 -4.18
CA PRO A 205 10.28 2.87 -4.44
C PRO A 205 11.80 2.65 -4.41
N PHE A 206 12.33 1.74 -5.22
CA PHE A 206 13.75 1.38 -5.22
C PHE A 206 14.65 2.57 -5.58
N LEU A 207 14.16 3.54 -6.35
CA LEU A 207 14.87 4.79 -6.66
C LEU A 207 14.95 5.75 -5.47
N SER A 208 14.07 5.60 -4.48
CA SER A 208 14.08 6.41 -3.26
C SER A 208 15.33 6.21 -2.39
N ILE A 209 16.04 5.10 -2.59
CA ILE A 209 17.39 4.85 -2.07
C ILE A 209 18.33 6.02 -2.45
N ILE A 210 18.22 6.51 -3.69
CA ILE A 210 19.03 7.64 -4.18
C ILE A 210 18.37 8.95 -3.73
N HIS A 211 17.12 9.17 -4.13
CA HIS A 211 16.34 10.35 -3.78
C HIS A 211 14.84 10.10 -3.98
N GLN A 212 13.99 10.59 -3.08
CA GLN A 212 12.54 10.33 -3.08
C GLN A 212 11.86 10.74 -4.40
N LYS A 213 12.17 11.94 -4.91
CA LYS A 213 11.67 12.44 -6.21
C LYS A 213 12.06 11.61 -7.44
N LEU A 214 13.08 10.75 -7.36
CA LEU A 214 13.45 9.93 -8.52
C LEU A 214 12.41 8.83 -8.79
N HIS A 215 11.72 8.37 -7.75
CA HIS A 215 10.64 7.41 -7.93
C HIS A 215 9.43 8.05 -8.61
N GLU A 216 9.12 9.30 -8.27
CA GLU A 216 8.04 10.09 -8.90
C GLU A 216 8.17 10.14 -10.42
N PHE A 217 9.39 10.30 -10.97
CA PHE A 217 9.63 10.32 -12.42
C PHE A 217 9.39 8.99 -13.15
N VAL A 218 9.34 7.87 -12.43
CA VAL A 218 9.15 6.53 -13.04
C VAL A 218 7.68 6.09 -12.97
N ILE A 219 6.94 6.61 -11.98
CA ILE A 219 5.51 6.34 -11.81
C ILE A 219 4.62 7.39 -12.52
N SER A 220 5.22 8.50 -13.00
CA SER A 220 4.61 9.50 -13.89
C SER A 220 4.68 9.09 -15.36
#